data_AF-A0A847XRN5-F1
#
_entry.id   AF-A0A847XRN5-F1
#
_cell.length_a   1.000
_cell.length_b   1.000
_cell.length_c   1.000
_cell.angle_alpha   90.00
_cell.angle_beta   90.00
_cell.angle_gamma   90.00
#
_symmetry.space_group_name_H-M   'P 1'
#
loop_
_entity.id
_entity.type
_entity.pdbx_description
1 polymer ?
#
loop_
_entity_poly.entity_id
_entity_poly.type
_entity_poly.pdbx_seq_one_letter_code
_entity_poly.pdbx_strand_id
1 'polypeptide(L)'
;LATGYSRIDWFTPDGLNTWGDGRMFILGTEGYIELRKYTDIAGREGGNHLFLVDRKETKYYNCNNVHMPYGEQLVSDVVNRTETAMTQDHCFLATELALRAQKMAIKISG
;
A
#
# COMPACT_ATOMS: atom_id res chain seq x y z
N LEU A 1 20.49 4.15 5.28
CA LEU A 1 19.45 3.82 6.26
C LEU A 1 18.10 4.09 5.61
N ALA A 2 17.17 3.14 5.66
CA ALA A 2 15.80 3.31 5.18
C ALA A 2 14.87 3.39 6.40
N THR A 3 13.85 4.24 6.34
CA THR A 3 12.87 4.45 7.42
C THR A 3 11.47 4.24 6.87
N GLY A 4 10.59 3.65 7.66
CA GLY A 4 9.17 3.50 7.36
C GLY A 4 8.31 4.20 8.40
N TYR A 5 7.21 4.80 7.96
CA TYR A 5 6.18 5.40 8.82
C TYR A 5 4.80 4.98 8.31
N SER A 6 3.91 4.62 9.24
CA SER A 6 2.53 4.26 8.94
C SER A 6 1.60 4.94 9.94
N ARG A 7 0.51 5.51 9.44
CA ARG A 7 -0.55 6.14 10.22
C ARG A 7 -1.89 5.64 9.70
N ILE A 8 -2.72 5.17 10.61
CA ILE A 8 -4.06 4.63 10.34
C ILE A 8 -5.02 5.38 11.23
N ASP A 9 -6.18 5.73 10.70
CA ASP A 9 -7.25 6.37 11.44
C ASP A 9 -8.62 5.87 10.98
N TRP A 10 -9.62 6.16 11.82
CA TRP A 10 -11.03 5.86 11.58
C TRP A 10 -11.83 7.16 11.43
N PHE A 11 -11.23 8.19 10.85
CA PHE A 11 -11.80 9.54 10.78
C PHE A 11 -12.14 9.97 9.35
N THR A 12 -12.37 9.02 8.44
CA THR A 12 -12.79 9.34 7.08
C THR A 12 -14.14 10.08 7.12
N PRO A 13 -14.23 11.30 6.55
CA PRO A 13 -15.45 12.09 6.59
C PRO A 13 -16.47 11.63 5.54
N ASP A 14 -17.76 11.84 5.82
CA ASP A 14 -18.87 11.47 4.93
C ASP A 14 -18.81 12.12 3.54
N GLY A 15 -18.10 13.25 3.43
CA GLY A 15 -17.91 13.94 2.15
C GLY A 15 -16.90 13.29 1.21
N LEU A 16 -16.15 12.27 1.66
CA LEU A 16 -15.23 11.55 0.79
C LEU A 16 -16.01 10.59 -0.13
N ASN A 17 -15.67 10.58 -1.42
CA ASN A 17 -16.32 9.75 -2.44
C ASN A 17 -15.98 8.25 -2.35
N THR A 18 -15.19 7.83 -1.34
CA THR A 18 -14.73 6.47 -1.13
C THR A 18 -14.61 6.18 0.37
N TRP A 19 -14.32 4.94 0.74
CA TRP A 19 -14.22 4.51 2.13
C TRP A 19 -12.95 4.99 2.88
N GLY A 20 -12.01 5.63 2.18
CA GLY A 20 -10.82 6.23 2.78
C GLY A 20 -9.84 6.79 1.73
N ASP A 21 -9.00 7.75 2.12
CA ASP A 21 -7.92 8.28 1.27
C ASP A 21 -6.60 7.56 1.58
N GLY A 22 -6.51 6.30 1.15
CA GLY A 22 -5.32 5.47 1.36
C GLY A 22 -4.16 5.88 0.46
N ARG A 23 -3.05 6.31 1.06
CA ARG A 23 -1.83 6.72 0.34
C ARG A 23 -0.59 5.92 0.72
N MET A 24 0.38 5.91 -0.18
CA MET A 24 1.72 5.39 0.06
C MET A 24 2.75 6.25 -0.66
N PHE A 25 3.84 6.55 0.01
CA PHE A 25 4.99 7.24 -0.56
C PHE A 25 6.21 6.33 -0.48
N ILE A 26 6.89 6.12 -1.61
CA ILE A 26 8.13 5.36 -1.69
C ILE A 26 9.22 6.36 -2.09
N LEU A 27 10.07 6.73 -1.15
CA LEU A 27 11.15 7.69 -1.37
C LEU A 27 12.46 6.96 -1.68
N GLY A 28 12.99 7.18 -2.88
CA GLY A 28 14.31 6.72 -3.31
C GLY A 28 15.32 7.86 -3.38
N THR A 29 16.57 7.51 -3.66
CA THR A 29 17.68 8.48 -3.81
C THR A 29 17.63 9.27 -5.12
N GLU A 30 16.81 8.84 -6.09
CA GLU A 30 16.75 9.45 -7.43
C GLU A 30 15.33 9.88 -7.82
N GLY A 31 14.38 9.80 -6.89
CA GLY A 31 12.98 10.04 -7.16
C GLY A 31 12.08 9.47 -6.08
N TYR A 32 10.78 9.59 -6.29
CA TYR A 32 9.77 9.01 -5.42
C TYR A 32 8.53 8.59 -6.19
N ILE A 33 7.76 7.69 -5.57
CA ILE A 33 6.45 7.28 -6.04
C ILE A 33 5.40 7.72 -5.00
N GLU A 34 4.30 8.30 -5.46
CA GLU A 34 3.06 8.45 -4.70
C GLU A 34 2.00 7.50 -5.28
N LEU A 35 1.41 6.68 -4.43
CA LEU A 35 0.23 5.88 -4.75
C LEU A 35 -0.98 6.50 -4.07
N ARG A 36 -2.01 6.85 -4.85
CA ARG A 36 -3.35 7.18 -4.34
C ARG A 36 -4.29 6.03 -4.67
N LYS A 37 -4.55 5.18 -3.68
CA LYS A 37 -5.15 3.85 -3.89
C LYS A 37 -6.63 3.93 -4.26
N TYR A 38 -7.38 4.80 -3.60
CA TYR A 38 -8.84 4.77 -3.68
C TYR A 38 -9.42 6.00 -4.36
N THR A 39 -8.78 7.17 -4.26
CA THR A 39 -9.30 8.42 -4.80
C THR A 39 -8.18 9.42 -5.10
N ASP A 40 -8.39 10.27 -6.10
CA ASP A 40 -7.62 11.50 -6.32
C ASP A 40 -8.51 12.69 -5.93
N ILE A 41 -8.34 13.21 -4.71
CA ILE A 41 -9.24 14.21 -4.11
C ILE A 41 -9.38 15.43 -5.03
N ALA A 42 -10.63 15.69 -5.46
CA ALA A 42 -10.98 16.76 -6.39
C ALA A 42 -10.19 16.75 -7.72
N GLY A 43 -9.60 15.60 -8.06
CA GLY A 43 -8.77 15.39 -9.23
C GLY A 43 -9.42 14.41 -10.19
N ARG A 44 -8.65 13.40 -10.59
CA ARG A 44 -9.11 12.37 -11.55
C ARG A 44 -10.13 11.45 -10.90
N GLU A 45 -11.02 10.91 -11.73
CA GLU A 45 -11.98 9.91 -11.28
C GLU A 45 -11.32 8.55 -11.05
N GLY A 46 -11.89 7.78 -10.11
CA GLY A 46 -11.45 6.43 -9.78
C GLY A 46 -10.36 6.38 -8.72
N GLY A 47 -9.71 5.22 -8.63
CA GLY A 47 -8.56 4.98 -7.77
C GLY A 47 -7.37 4.43 -8.57
N ASN A 48 -6.43 3.81 -7.86
CA ASN A 48 -5.22 3.18 -8.41
C ASN A 48 -4.38 4.17 -9.25
N HIS A 49 -4.16 5.37 -8.72
CA HIS A 49 -3.31 6.39 -9.35
C HIS A 49 -1.88 6.24 -8.85
N LEU A 50 -0.93 6.14 -9.78
CA LEU A 50 0.50 6.14 -9.49
C LEU A 50 1.15 7.38 -10.10
N PHE A 51 1.85 8.14 -9.27
CA PHE A 51 2.67 9.27 -9.69
C PHE A 51 4.14 8.91 -9.45
N LEU A 52 4.94 8.99 -10.50
CA LEU A 52 6.39 8.79 -10.46
C LEU A 52 7.05 10.14 -10.71
N VAL A 53 7.98 10.52 -9.84
CA VAL A 53 8.84 11.69 -10.04
C VAL A 53 10.28 11.21 -9.95
N ASP A 54 11.08 11.51 -10.96
CA ASP A 54 12.50 11.21 -10.98
C ASP A 54 13.33 12.44 -11.44
N ARG A 55 14.62 12.24 -11.72
CA ARG A 55 15.52 13.31 -12.16
C ARG A 55 15.20 13.89 -13.55
N LYS A 56 14.31 13.26 -14.31
CA LYS A 56 14.02 13.62 -15.71
C LYS A 56 12.60 14.14 -15.87
N GLU A 57 11.63 13.53 -15.20
CA GLU A 57 10.22 13.82 -15.45
C GLU A 57 9.29 13.53 -14.27
N THR A 58 8.05 13.95 -14.43
CA THR A 58 6.92 13.56 -13.61
C THR A 58 5.91 12.82 -14.49
N LYS A 59 5.61 11.57 -14.14
CA LYS A 59 4.70 10.70 -14.90
C LYS A 59 3.54 10.25 -14.05
N TYR A 60 2.37 10.19 -14.69
CA TYR A 60 1.15 9.63 -14.14
C TYR A 60 0.83 8.31 -14.83
N TYR A 61 0.43 7.31 -14.04
CA TYR A 61 -0.04 6.03 -14.50
C TYR A 61 -1.41 5.72 -13.90
N ASN A 62 -2.35 5.33 -14.77
CA ASN A 62 -3.62 4.74 -14.35
C ASN A 62 -3.43 3.22 -14.22
N CYS A 63 -3.52 2.70 -13.00
CA CYS A 63 -3.25 1.29 -12.70
C CYS A 63 -4.53 0.43 -12.56
N ASN A 64 -5.69 0.90 -13.03
CA ASN A 64 -6.94 0.16 -12.91
C ASN A 64 -7.00 -1.13 -13.75
N ASN A 65 -6.16 -1.26 -14.79
CA ASN A 65 -6.17 -2.41 -15.68
C ASN A 65 -4.81 -3.14 -15.67
N VAL A 66 -4.29 -3.39 -14.47
CA VAL A 66 -3.06 -4.18 -14.24
C VAL A 66 -3.47 -5.57 -13.77
N HIS A 67 -2.84 -6.61 -14.33
CA HIS A 67 -3.08 -7.98 -13.91
C HIS A 67 -2.66 -8.19 -12.44
N MET A 68 -3.54 -8.84 -11.66
CA MET A 68 -3.36 -9.09 -10.22
C MET A 68 -3.13 -10.59 -9.99
N PRO A 69 -1.88 -11.06 -9.87
CA PRO A 69 -1.55 -12.49 -9.96
C PRO A 69 -1.81 -13.28 -8.67
N TYR A 70 -2.02 -12.61 -7.53
CA TYR A 70 -2.01 -13.25 -6.21
C TYR A 70 -2.97 -14.44 -6.08
N GLY A 71 -4.20 -14.31 -6.60
CA GLY A 71 -5.20 -15.38 -6.49
C GLY A 71 -4.80 -16.64 -7.26
N GLU A 72 -4.33 -16.47 -8.50
CA GLU A 72 -3.86 -17.56 -9.36
C GLU A 72 -2.61 -18.23 -8.76
N GLN A 73 -1.67 -17.42 -8.26
CA GLN A 73 -0.45 -17.89 -7.61
C GLN A 73 -0.76 -18.65 -6.31
N LEU A 74 -1.68 -18.16 -5.48
CA LEU A 74 -2.05 -18.81 -4.23
C LEU A 74 -2.68 -20.19 -4.47
N VAL A 75 -3.57 -20.31 -5.46
CA VAL A 75 -4.16 -21.61 -5.82
C VAL A 75 -3.08 -22.56 -6.31
N SER A 76 -2.16 -22.09 -7.17
CA SER A 76 -1.02 -22.86 -7.64
C SER A 76 -0.13 -23.33 -6.49
N ASP A 77 0.14 -22.45 -5.52
CA ASP A 77 0.98 -22.74 -4.36
C ASP A 77 0.37 -23.82 -3.47
N VAL A 78 -0.94 -23.82 -3.28
CA VAL A 78 -1.64 -24.88 -2.52
C VAL A 78 -1.50 -26.23 -3.22
N VAL A 79 -1.72 -26.28 -4.54
CA VAL A 79 -1.66 -27.51 -5.34
C VAL A 79 -0.24 -28.06 -5.41
N ASN A 80 0.73 -27.19 -5.68
CA ASN A 80 2.11 -27.55 -5.96
C ASN A 80 3.02 -27.53 -4.73
N ARG A 81 2.50 -27.11 -3.57
CA ARG A 81 3.25 -26.94 -2.32
C ARG A 81 4.44 -25.99 -2.48
N THR A 82 4.21 -24.87 -3.16
CA THR A 82 5.17 -23.79 -3.40
C THR A 82 4.76 -22.50 -2.66
N GLU A 83 5.52 -21.42 -2.83
CA GLU A 83 5.28 -20.11 -2.18
C GLU A 83 5.52 -18.92 -3.12
N THR A 84 5.05 -19.04 -4.36
CA THR A 84 5.21 -18.05 -5.43
C THR A 84 4.36 -16.78 -5.25
N ALA A 85 3.22 -16.87 -4.57
CA ALA A 85 2.36 -15.73 -4.26
C ALA A 85 3.01 -14.81 -3.21
N MET A 86 3.59 -15.41 -2.17
CA MET A 86 4.27 -14.76 -1.06
C MET A 86 4.91 -15.84 -0.17
N THR A 87 6.12 -15.60 0.33
CA THR A 87 6.75 -16.56 1.24
C THR A 87 6.05 -16.63 2.58
N GLN A 88 6.02 -17.82 3.19
CA GLN A 88 5.40 -17.99 4.51
C GLN A 88 6.12 -17.16 5.59
N ASP A 89 7.45 -17.06 5.49
CA ASP A 89 8.28 -16.24 6.38
C ASP A 89 7.92 -14.75 6.28
N HIS A 90 7.67 -14.23 5.07
CA HIS A 90 7.24 -12.84 4.90
C HIS A 90 5.87 -12.58 5.54
N CYS A 91 4.93 -13.52 5.37
CA CYS A 91 3.61 -13.44 5.98
C CYS A 91 3.68 -13.36 7.51
N PHE A 92 4.50 -14.23 8.13
CA PHE A 92 4.71 -14.20 9.57
C PHE A 92 5.42 -12.94 10.05
N LEU A 93 6.44 -12.49 9.32
CA LEU A 93 7.18 -11.28 9.67
C LEU A 93 6.26 -10.05 9.69
N ALA A 94 5.40 -9.87 8.69
CA ALA A 94 4.45 -8.76 8.64
C ALA A 94 3.50 -8.77 9.86
N THR A 95 3.03 -9.96 10.24
CA THR A 95 2.16 -10.15 11.40
C THR A 95 2.89 -9.89 12.72
N GLU A 96 4.12 -10.40 12.87
CA GLU A 96 4.96 -10.16 14.04
C GLU A 96 5.22 -8.66 14.24
N LEU A 97 5.58 -7.94 13.17
CA LEU A 97 5.82 -6.50 13.22
C LEU A 97 4.56 -5.73 13.64
N ALA A 98 3.39 -6.10 13.14
CA ALA A 98 2.12 -5.48 13.55
C ALA A 98 1.83 -5.72 15.04
N LEU A 99 1.99 -6.96 15.54
CA LEU A 99 1.79 -7.30 16.95
C LEU A 99 2.80 -6.58 17.86
N ARG A 100 4.07 -6.48 17.43
CA ARG A 100 5.11 -5.75 18.16
C ARG A 100 4.82 -4.26 18.19
N ALA A 101 4.42 -3.65 17.07
CA ALA A 101 4.03 -2.25 17.02
C ALA A 101 2.87 -1.96 17.98
N GLN A 102 1.85 -2.82 17.99
CA GLN A 102 0.73 -2.70 18.92
C GLN A 102 1.16 -2.86 20.38
N LYS A 103 2.04 -3.83 20.69
CA LYS A 103 2.57 -4.03 22.05
C LYS A 103 3.38 -2.83 22.55
N MET A 104 4.08 -2.13 21.66
CA MET A 104 4.90 -0.96 21.96
C MET A 104 4.11 0.36 21.90
N ALA A 105 2.84 0.33 21.48
CA ALA A 105 2.05 1.54 21.31
C ALA A 105 1.79 2.24 22.64
N ILE A 106 1.88 3.57 22.63
CA ILE A 106 1.53 4.42 23.78
C ILE A 106 0.14 4.99 23.52
N LYS A 107 -0.77 4.80 24.47
CA LYS A 107 -2.10 5.43 24.43
C LYS A 107 -1.95 6.91 24.74
N ILE A 108 -2.15 7.75 23.71
CA ILE A 108 -1.96 9.21 23.79
C ILE A 108 -3.24 9.98 24.19
N SER A 109 -4.41 9.34 24.12
CA SER A 109 -5.70 9.91 24.51
C SER A 109 -6.68 8.81 24.92
N GLY A 110 -7.71 9.17 25.70
CA GLY A 110 -8.80 8.31 26.17
C GLY A 110 -10.14 8.79 25.67
#